data_AF-A0A1F3KKT2-F1
#
_entry.id   AF-A0A1F3KKT2-F1
#
_cell.length_a   1.000
_cell.length_b   1.000
_cell.length_c   1.000
_cell.angle_alpha   90.00
_cell.angle_beta   90.00
_cell.angle_gamma   90.00
#
_symmetry.space_group_name_H-M   'P 1'
#
loop_
_entity.id
_entity.type
_entity.pdbx_description
1 polymer ?
#
loop_
_entity_poly.entity_id
_entity_poly.type
_entity_poly.pdbx_seq_one_letter_code
_entity_poly.pdbx_strand_id
1 'polypeptide(L)'
;MNFILDIFRDALMITSFVMVIMLILEYVNVKSKGNWSNFLKRSWILQLLFAGFLGATPGCLGSYAVVSLYTHNILNFSALLTAMIATFGDEALIIFSQNPETALKLTILLLSIGLAAGAIIKFTPLGKMLSKPIRDFHFQIHHDHAECHIHSKSSLINNFKKISFQRAILLFGLLVFMFGLISDHMNHNHSYFSSTGIMPKQENCAEHNHEKIVLKDNHEQEHICEDHNQTANNQENKEAIHKHEGIDWIKITSIVGILIALFIICIVPDHFLEEHLWGHIIKKHFLKILLWSLGALIVIHLLLDNINILEWVKNNHFIILIIALLIGIIPESGPHIFFFSLYISGAVPFSILLANSIVQDGHGALPLLAESKKSFLILKLVKLIIGFIIGVIGIFLL
;
A
#
# COMPACT_ATOMS: atom_id res chain seq x y z
N MET A 1 18.03 5.49 -16.36
CA MET A 1 16.95 6.34 -15.81
C MET A 1 17.46 6.95 -14.51
N ASN A 2 17.22 8.23 -14.25
CA ASN A 2 17.74 8.87 -13.04
C ASN A 2 16.90 8.40 -11.84
N PHE A 3 17.39 7.40 -11.11
CA PHE A 3 16.75 6.82 -9.91
C PHE A 3 16.13 7.86 -8.95
N ILE A 4 16.78 9.02 -8.78
CA ILE A 4 16.25 10.13 -7.96
C ILE A 4 14.91 10.67 -8.48
N LEU A 5 14.75 10.77 -9.80
CA LEU A 5 13.49 11.22 -10.40
C LEU A 5 12.37 10.20 -10.19
N ASP A 6 12.68 8.91 -10.19
CA ASP A 6 11.69 7.85 -10.00
C ASP A 6 11.16 7.87 -8.56
N ILE A 7 12.04 7.92 -7.55
CA ILE A 7 11.60 8.09 -6.14
C ILE A 7 10.83 9.39 -5.95
N PHE A 8 11.27 10.48 -6.58
CA PHE A 8 10.56 11.75 -6.43
C PHE A 8 9.13 11.66 -6.97
N ARG A 9 8.91 10.96 -8.09
CA ARG A 9 7.57 10.69 -8.63
C ARG A 9 6.75 9.82 -7.69
N ASP A 10 7.32 8.77 -7.10
CA ASP A 10 6.67 7.92 -6.08
C ASP A 10 6.22 8.73 -4.86
N ALA A 11 7.13 9.48 -4.27
CA ALA A 11 6.85 10.30 -3.11
C ALA A 11 5.76 11.35 -3.40
N LEU A 12 5.78 11.95 -4.60
CA LEU A 12 4.77 12.90 -5.05
C LEU A 12 3.40 12.24 -5.25
N MET A 13 3.36 11.02 -5.80
CA MET A 13 2.14 10.25 -5.98
C MET A 13 1.50 9.90 -4.63
N ILE A 14 2.28 9.32 -3.71
CA ILE A 14 1.83 8.98 -2.35
C ILE A 14 1.32 10.23 -1.63
N THR A 15 2.08 11.32 -1.67
CA THR A 15 1.69 12.57 -1.00
C THR A 15 0.39 13.10 -1.59
N SER A 16 0.27 13.18 -2.92
CA SER A 16 -0.95 13.68 -3.57
C SER A 16 -2.17 12.83 -3.24
N PHE A 17 -2.01 11.51 -3.20
CA PHE A 17 -3.09 10.59 -2.81
C PHE A 17 -3.54 10.81 -1.36
N VAL A 18 -2.59 10.90 -0.41
CA VAL A 18 -2.89 11.16 1.00
C VAL A 18 -3.59 12.52 1.18
N MET A 19 -3.16 13.54 0.44
CA MET A 19 -3.77 14.88 0.48
C MET A 19 -5.22 14.86 -0.01
N VAL A 20 -5.52 14.12 -1.09
CA VAL A 20 -6.88 13.94 -1.59
C VAL A 20 -7.76 13.27 -0.54
N ILE A 21 -7.26 12.24 0.14
CA ILE A 21 -8.02 11.57 1.21
C ILE A 21 -8.23 12.48 2.41
N MET A 22 -7.21 13.22 2.85
CA MET A 22 -7.37 14.20 3.93
C MET A 22 -8.41 15.28 3.57
N LEU A 23 -8.43 15.76 2.33
CA LEU A 23 -9.43 16.70 1.84
C LEU A 23 -10.85 16.10 1.90
N ILE A 24 -11.02 14.86 1.44
CA ILE A 24 -12.31 14.16 1.47
C ILE A 24 -12.78 13.99 2.92
N LEU A 25 -11.89 13.58 3.83
CA LEU A 25 -12.21 13.40 5.25
C LEU A 25 -12.57 14.73 5.93
N GLU A 26 -11.84 15.81 5.65
CA GLU A 26 -12.14 17.15 6.16
C GLU A 26 -13.51 17.63 5.64
N TYR A 27 -13.78 17.46 4.35
CA TYR A 27 -15.08 17.82 3.76
C TYR A 27 -16.23 17.05 4.41
N VAL A 28 -16.09 15.73 4.59
CA VAL A 28 -17.08 14.90 5.27
C VAL A 28 -17.24 15.33 6.72
N ASN A 29 -16.16 15.64 7.42
CA ASN A 29 -16.19 16.08 8.81
C ASN A 29 -16.93 17.41 8.98
N VAL A 30 -16.63 18.41 8.14
CA VAL A 30 -17.31 19.71 8.14
C VAL A 30 -18.78 19.56 7.74
N LYS A 31 -19.08 18.85 6.66
CA LYS A 31 -20.47 18.63 6.19
C LYS A 31 -21.31 17.87 7.21
N SER A 32 -20.73 16.90 7.91
CA SER A 32 -21.42 16.13 8.93
C SER A 32 -21.51 16.84 10.29
N LYS A 33 -20.98 18.07 10.43
CA LYS A 33 -20.87 18.78 11.72
C LYS A 33 -20.13 17.96 12.77
N GLY A 34 -19.18 17.11 12.35
CA GLY A 34 -18.51 16.14 13.20
C GLY A 34 -19.38 14.97 13.68
N ASN A 35 -20.65 14.86 13.29
CA ASN A 35 -21.53 13.76 13.72
C ASN A 35 -20.98 12.39 13.32
N TRP A 36 -20.39 12.27 12.14
CA TRP A 36 -19.78 11.01 11.70
C TRP A 36 -18.58 10.63 12.58
N SER A 37 -17.72 11.61 12.89
CA SER A 37 -16.62 11.44 13.83
C SER A 37 -17.11 11.06 15.23
N ASN A 38 -18.14 11.72 15.74
CA ASN A 38 -18.74 11.45 17.05
C ASN A 38 -19.41 10.07 17.10
N PHE A 39 -20.07 9.66 16.01
CA PHE A 39 -20.65 8.32 15.87
C PHE A 39 -19.57 7.25 15.98
N LEU A 40 -18.44 7.40 15.25
CA LEU A 40 -17.29 6.50 15.37
C LEU A 40 -16.66 6.55 16.76
N LYS A 41 -16.57 7.72 17.39
CA LYS A 41 -16.02 7.88 18.75
C LYS A 41 -16.86 7.18 19.83
N ARG A 42 -18.16 6.98 19.60
CA ARG A 42 -19.11 6.46 20.61
C ARG A 42 -18.80 5.04 21.08
N SER A 43 -18.29 4.18 20.20
CA SER A 43 -18.05 2.76 20.53
C SER A 43 -16.69 2.30 20.03
N TRP A 44 -15.89 1.72 20.92
CA TRP A 44 -14.61 1.12 20.55
C TRP A 44 -14.79 -0.04 19.56
N ILE A 45 -15.88 -0.80 19.67
CA ILE A 45 -16.21 -1.92 18.77
C ILE A 45 -16.45 -1.39 17.36
N LEU A 46 -17.19 -0.29 17.25
CA LEU A 46 -17.47 0.33 15.96
C LEU A 46 -16.18 0.84 15.30
N GLN A 47 -15.26 1.41 16.08
CA GLN A 47 -13.94 1.81 15.56
C GLN A 47 -13.15 0.61 15.04
N LEU A 48 -13.15 -0.51 15.78
CA LEU A 48 -12.45 -1.73 15.36
C LEU A 48 -13.04 -2.30 14.08
N LEU A 49 -14.36 -2.48 14.00
CA LEU A 49 -15.02 -3.04 12.83
C LEU A 49 -14.86 -2.13 11.60
N PHE A 50 -15.03 -0.82 11.80
CA PHE A 50 -14.85 0.16 10.73
C PHE A 50 -13.41 0.17 10.22
N ALA A 51 -12.42 0.17 11.12
CA ALA A 51 -11.01 0.16 10.74
C ALA A 51 -10.60 -1.17 10.10
N GLY A 52 -11.08 -2.30 10.60
CA GLY A 52 -10.84 -3.61 10.00
C GLY A 52 -11.43 -3.72 8.59
N PHE A 53 -12.64 -3.22 8.37
CA PHE A 53 -13.25 -3.16 7.04
C PHE A 53 -12.44 -2.30 6.07
N LEU A 54 -12.02 -1.10 6.51
CA LEU A 54 -11.14 -0.25 5.69
C LEU A 54 -9.80 -0.93 5.43
N GLY A 55 -9.18 -1.57 6.42
CA GLY A 55 -7.91 -2.28 6.25
C GLY A 55 -7.98 -3.46 5.29
N ALA A 56 -9.07 -4.23 5.33
CA ALA A 56 -9.30 -5.36 4.43
C ALA A 56 -9.62 -4.95 2.98
N THR A 57 -9.85 -3.66 2.72
CA THR A 57 -10.04 -3.15 1.37
C THR A 57 -8.72 -3.23 0.62
N PRO A 58 -8.66 -3.87 -0.57
CA PRO A 58 -7.42 -3.95 -1.36
C PRO A 58 -6.86 -2.55 -1.68
N GLY A 59 -5.53 -2.43 -1.68
CA GLY A 59 -4.83 -1.18 -1.94
C GLY A 59 -4.59 -0.31 -0.70
N CYS A 60 -4.05 0.89 -0.92
CA CYS A 60 -3.61 1.78 0.18
C CYS A 60 -4.68 2.76 0.66
N LEU A 61 -5.86 2.80 0.03
CA LEU A 61 -6.94 3.74 0.36
C LEU A 61 -7.37 3.61 1.83
N GLY A 62 -7.67 2.39 2.27
CA GLY A 62 -8.18 2.13 3.61
C GLY A 62 -7.14 2.36 4.70
N SER A 63 -5.89 1.98 4.45
CA SER A 63 -4.79 2.19 5.40
C SER A 63 -4.50 3.68 5.60
N TYR A 64 -4.43 4.49 4.54
CA TYR A 64 -4.27 5.94 4.66
C TYR A 64 -5.46 6.61 5.33
N ALA A 65 -6.69 6.20 5.01
CA ALA A 65 -7.87 6.73 5.68
C ALA A 65 -7.82 6.46 7.19
N VAL A 66 -7.48 5.24 7.61
CA VAL A 66 -7.37 4.89 9.03
C VAL A 66 -6.23 5.66 9.71
N VAL A 67 -5.08 5.81 9.06
CA VAL A 67 -3.96 6.61 9.59
C VAL A 67 -4.39 8.07 9.78
N SER A 68 -5.06 8.69 8.81
CA SER A 68 -5.58 10.05 8.94
C SER A 68 -6.61 10.16 10.07
N LEU A 69 -7.56 9.23 10.17
CA LEU A 69 -8.54 9.24 11.25
C LEU A 69 -7.90 9.02 12.63
N TYR A 70 -6.81 8.25 12.71
CA TYR A 70 -6.04 8.08 13.94
C TYR A 70 -5.26 9.35 14.30
N THR A 71 -4.51 9.92 13.36
CA THR A 71 -3.69 11.12 13.63
C THR A 71 -4.54 12.32 14.01
N HIS A 72 -5.77 12.41 13.50
CA HIS A 72 -6.75 13.44 13.88
C HIS A 72 -7.65 13.06 15.06
N ASN A 73 -7.27 12.06 15.87
CA ASN A 73 -7.94 11.70 17.12
C ASN A 73 -9.41 11.26 16.97
N ILE A 74 -9.77 10.64 15.85
CA ILE A 74 -11.09 10.01 15.62
C ILE A 74 -11.04 8.54 16.01
N LEU A 75 -10.00 7.83 15.56
CA LEU A 75 -9.77 6.43 15.89
C LEU A 75 -8.72 6.27 16.99
N ASN A 76 -8.89 5.25 17.83
CA ASN A 76 -7.91 4.86 18.83
C ASN A 76 -6.80 3.99 18.23
N PHE A 77 -5.69 3.83 18.96
CA PHE A 77 -4.58 2.97 18.55
C PHE A 77 -4.99 1.51 18.28
N SER A 78 -5.97 0.98 19.00
CA SER A 78 -6.49 -0.38 18.76
C SER A 78 -7.14 -0.53 17.38
N ALA A 79 -7.84 0.50 16.91
CA ALA A 79 -8.46 0.52 15.59
C ALA A 79 -7.41 0.69 14.49
N LEU A 80 -6.41 1.54 14.71
CA LEU A 80 -5.23 1.63 13.84
C LEU A 80 -4.56 0.26 13.68
N LEU A 81 -4.21 -0.41 14.80
CA LEU A 81 -3.59 -1.74 14.76
C LEU A 81 -4.45 -2.76 14.00
N THR A 82 -5.76 -2.74 14.22
CA THR A 82 -6.70 -3.63 13.52
C THR A 82 -6.60 -3.46 12.00
N ALA A 83 -6.68 -2.23 11.50
CA ALA A 83 -6.58 -1.96 10.07
C ALA A 83 -5.22 -2.33 9.50
N MET A 84 -4.15 -2.01 10.24
CA MET A 84 -2.78 -2.24 9.78
C MET A 84 -2.43 -3.73 9.74
N ILE A 85 -3.06 -4.58 10.55
CA ILE A 85 -2.92 -6.04 10.43
C ILE A 85 -3.85 -6.59 9.34
N ALA A 86 -5.07 -6.05 9.21
CA ALA A 86 -6.05 -6.53 8.23
C ALA A 86 -5.67 -6.24 6.77
N THR A 87 -4.73 -5.31 6.54
CA THR A 87 -4.24 -4.93 5.22
C THR A 87 -2.94 -5.65 4.87
N PHE A 88 -2.81 -6.00 3.59
CA PHE A 88 -1.57 -6.43 2.94
C PHE A 88 -1.41 -5.64 1.64
N GLY A 89 -1.71 -4.33 1.70
CA GLY A 89 -1.36 -3.34 0.69
C GLY A 89 -1.96 -3.48 -0.72
N ASP A 90 -1.28 -2.86 -1.67
CA ASP A 90 -1.51 -2.86 -3.12
C ASP A 90 -1.12 -4.20 -3.77
N GLU A 91 -0.23 -4.95 -3.13
CA GLU A 91 0.13 -6.31 -3.53
C GLU A 91 -1.06 -7.28 -3.43
N ALA A 92 -2.10 -6.93 -2.68
CA ALA A 92 -3.32 -7.70 -2.61
C ALA A 92 -3.89 -8.04 -3.98
N LEU A 93 -3.85 -7.10 -4.93
CA LEU A 93 -4.39 -7.28 -6.27
C LEU A 93 -3.59 -8.29 -7.10
N ILE A 94 -2.27 -8.29 -6.94
CA ILE A 94 -1.38 -9.26 -7.60
C ILE A 94 -1.71 -10.66 -7.05
N ILE A 95 -1.82 -10.79 -5.73
CA ILE A 95 -2.17 -12.05 -5.08
C ILE A 95 -3.59 -12.50 -5.50
N PHE A 96 -4.56 -11.60 -5.56
CA PHE A 96 -5.91 -11.88 -6.06
C PHE A 96 -5.91 -12.35 -7.52
N SER A 97 -5.05 -11.79 -8.37
CA SER A 97 -4.95 -12.18 -9.78
C SER A 97 -4.25 -13.53 -9.98
N GLN A 98 -3.20 -13.82 -9.20
CA GLN A 98 -2.41 -15.05 -9.34
C GLN A 98 -3.01 -16.23 -8.58
N ASN A 99 -3.53 -16.01 -7.37
CA ASN A 99 -4.14 -17.05 -6.53
C ASN A 99 -5.25 -16.47 -5.63
N PRO A 100 -6.50 -16.36 -6.14
CA PRO A 100 -7.61 -15.73 -5.40
C PRO A 100 -8.00 -16.49 -4.14
N GLU A 101 -7.81 -17.81 -4.11
CA GLU A 101 -8.08 -18.63 -2.91
C GLU A 101 -7.14 -18.25 -1.77
N THR A 102 -5.84 -18.13 -2.05
CA THR A 102 -4.84 -17.67 -1.08
C THR A 102 -5.11 -16.23 -0.65
N ALA A 103 -5.47 -15.35 -1.60
CA ALA A 103 -5.80 -13.96 -1.30
C ALA A 103 -6.96 -13.84 -0.31
N LEU A 104 -8.05 -14.58 -0.53
CA LEU A 104 -9.22 -14.59 0.35
C LEU A 104 -8.89 -15.19 1.72
N LYS A 105 -8.14 -16.31 1.75
CA LYS A 105 -7.68 -16.91 3.01
C LYS A 105 -6.84 -15.93 3.83
N LEU A 106 -5.87 -15.26 3.21
CA LEU A 106 -5.06 -14.24 3.86
C LEU A 106 -5.92 -13.09 4.37
N THR A 107 -6.81 -12.53 3.53
CA THR A 107 -7.68 -11.41 3.91
C THR A 107 -8.53 -11.74 5.14
N ILE A 108 -9.20 -12.91 5.15
CA ILE A 108 -10.06 -13.34 6.25
C ILE A 108 -9.24 -13.57 7.53
N LEU A 109 -8.08 -14.20 7.39
CA LEU A 109 -7.21 -14.53 8.53
C LEU A 109 -6.60 -13.27 9.14
N LEU A 110 -6.07 -12.37 8.31
CA LEU A 110 -5.53 -11.07 8.71
C LEU A 110 -6.61 -10.20 9.36
N LEU A 111 -7.81 -10.14 8.79
CA LEU A 111 -8.94 -9.42 9.40
C LEU A 111 -9.28 -10.00 10.79
N SER A 112 -9.33 -11.33 10.92
CA SER A 112 -9.63 -12.00 12.18
C SER A 112 -8.55 -11.75 13.24
N ILE A 113 -7.27 -11.89 12.85
CA ILE A 113 -6.12 -11.61 13.72
C ILE A 113 -6.10 -10.14 14.11
N GLY A 114 -6.35 -9.23 13.16
CA GLY A 114 -6.39 -7.79 13.39
C GLY A 114 -7.47 -7.40 14.40
N LEU A 115 -8.69 -7.94 14.25
CA LEU A 115 -9.79 -7.70 15.19
C LEU A 115 -9.47 -8.23 16.59
N ALA A 116 -8.91 -9.45 16.68
CA ALA A 116 -8.49 -10.04 17.94
C ALA A 116 -7.38 -9.22 18.61
N ALA A 117 -6.32 -8.88 17.88
CA ALA A 117 -5.19 -8.09 18.35
C ALA A 117 -5.63 -6.69 18.80
N GLY A 118 -6.48 -6.03 18.02
CA GLY A 118 -7.05 -4.73 18.37
C GLY A 118 -7.88 -4.79 19.66
N ALA A 119 -8.71 -5.82 19.81
CA ALA A 119 -9.52 -6.04 21.02
C ALA A 119 -8.62 -6.29 22.24
N ILE A 120 -7.58 -7.13 22.12
CA ILE A 120 -6.62 -7.39 23.19
C ILE A 120 -5.92 -6.09 23.61
N ILE A 121 -5.35 -5.36 22.65
CA ILE A 121 -4.61 -4.13 22.94
C ILE A 121 -5.49 -3.07 23.60
N LYS A 122 -6.79 -3.02 23.29
CA LYS A 122 -7.72 -2.08 23.94
C LYS A 122 -7.72 -2.19 25.47
N PHE A 123 -7.59 -3.41 26.00
CA PHE A 123 -7.60 -3.65 27.45
C PHE A 123 -6.21 -3.53 28.10
N THR A 124 -5.13 -3.57 27.31
CA THR A 124 -3.76 -3.41 27.82
C THR A 124 -3.44 -1.97 28.27
N PRO A 125 -2.51 -1.78 29.22
CA PRO A 125 -2.04 -0.45 29.61
C PRO A 125 -1.41 0.31 28.44
N LEU A 126 -0.82 -0.40 27.47
CA LEU A 126 -0.26 0.17 26.25
C LEU A 126 -1.34 0.84 25.39
N GLY A 127 -2.47 0.16 25.16
CA GLY A 127 -3.61 0.72 24.45
C GLY A 127 -4.18 1.95 25.14
N LYS A 128 -4.27 1.94 26.48
CA LYS A 128 -4.72 3.11 27.26
C LYS A 128 -3.75 4.30 27.17
N MET A 129 -2.44 4.04 27.16
CA MET A 129 -1.42 5.09 27.02
C MET A 129 -1.43 5.74 25.63
N LEU A 130 -1.67 4.97 24.58
CA LEU A 130 -1.65 5.42 23.17
C LEU A 130 -3.01 5.89 22.64
N SER A 131 -4.08 5.68 23.41
CA SER A 131 -5.39 6.30 23.16
C SER A 131 -5.46 7.75 23.67
N LYS A 132 -4.37 8.29 24.24
CA LYS A 132 -4.28 9.70 24.59
C LYS A 132 -4.26 10.55 23.32
N PRO A 133 -4.96 11.69 23.29
CA PRO A 133 -5.02 12.53 22.11
C PRO A 133 -3.64 13.02 21.71
N ILE A 134 -3.32 12.90 20.42
CA ILE A 134 -2.14 13.48 19.80
C ILE A 134 -2.34 15.00 19.82
N ARG A 135 -1.53 15.71 20.62
CA ARG A 135 -1.74 17.11 21.05
C ARG A 135 -1.84 18.14 19.92
N ASP A 136 -1.25 17.86 18.75
CA ASP A 136 -1.07 18.86 17.70
C ASP A 136 -2.04 18.70 16.50
N PHE A 137 -2.76 17.57 16.42
CA PHE A 137 -3.58 17.21 15.26
C PHE A 137 -5.03 16.99 15.66
N HIS A 138 -5.81 18.05 15.56
CA HIS A 138 -7.25 17.98 15.73
C HIS A 138 -7.90 18.52 14.47
N PHE A 139 -8.88 17.78 13.92
CA PHE A 139 -9.93 18.41 13.12
C PHE A 139 -10.59 19.46 14.02
N GLN A 140 -10.12 20.70 13.95
CA GLN A 140 -10.70 21.78 14.74
C GLN A 140 -12.04 22.11 14.10
N ILE A 141 -13.12 21.69 14.76
CA ILE A 141 -14.44 22.21 14.47
C ILE A 141 -14.42 23.63 15.03
N HIS A 142 -14.06 24.61 14.21
CA HIS A 142 -14.17 26.01 14.57
C HIS A 142 -15.66 26.33 14.73
N HIS A 143 -16.16 26.24 15.97
CA HIS A 143 -17.56 26.45 16.32
C HIS A 143 -18.02 27.92 16.18
N ASP A 144 -17.13 28.85 15.87
CA ASP A 144 -17.38 30.30 15.97
C ASP A 144 -17.45 31.08 14.65
N HIS A 145 -17.35 30.42 13.48
CA HIS A 145 -17.65 31.10 12.22
C HIS A 145 -19.09 30.82 11.80
N ALA A 146 -19.99 31.72 12.21
CA ALA A 146 -21.36 31.79 11.73
C ALA A 146 -21.47 31.72 10.19
N GLU A 147 -20.40 32.07 9.46
CA GLU A 147 -20.29 32.02 8.00
C GLU A 147 -20.16 30.60 7.40
N CYS A 148 -19.70 29.60 8.16
CA CYS A 148 -19.62 28.21 7.69
C CYS A 148 -20.98 27.50 7.64
N HIS A 149 -21.98 28.06 8.35
CA HIS A 149 -23.30 27.47 8.54
C HIS A 149 -24.43 28.24 7.86
N ILE A 150 -24.14 29.39 7.25
CA ILE A 150 -25.11 30.03 6.39
C ILE A 150 -25.27 29.11 5.18
N HIS A 151 -26.49 28.61 5.06
CA HIS A 151 -27.14 28.11 3.86
C HIS A 151 -27.03 29.13 2.71
N SER A 152 -25.82 29.50 2.31
CA SER A 152 -25.58 29.97 0.98
C SER A 152 -25.80 28.73 0.14
N LYS A 153 -26.89 28.69 -0.62
CA LYS A 153 -26.85 28.01 -1.91
C LYS A 153 -25.68 28.65 -2.64
N SER A 154 -24.45 28.16 -2.42
CA SER A 154 -23.30 28.56 -3.21
C SER A 154 -23.56 27.96 -4.57
N SER A 155 -24.23 28.76 -5.40
CA SER A 155 -24.36 28.44 -6.80
C SER A 155 -22.94 28.28 -7.32
N LEU A 156 -22.63 27.14 -7.94
CA LEU A 156 -21.38 26.91 -8.68
C LEU A 156 -21.00 28.17 -9.48
N ILE A 157 -22.00 28.86 -10.03
CA ILE A 157 -21.87 30.07 -10.82
C ILE A 157 -21.29 31.25 -10.03
N ASN A 158 -21.60 31.41 -8.73
CA ASN A 158 -21.04 32.48 -7.91
C ASN A 158 -19.58 32.20 -7.51
N ASN A 159 -19.24 30.94 -7.25
CA ASN A 159 -17.87 30.51 -6.95
C ASN A 159 -16.92 30.67 -8.15
N PHE A 160 -17.42 30.49 -9.38
CA PHE A 160 -16.64 30.69 -10.60
C PHE A 160 -16.55 32.17 -11.04
N LYS A 161 -17.46 33.05 -10.59
CA LYS A 161 -17.43 34.48 -10.94
C LYS A 161 -16.32 35.27 -10.23
N LYS A 162 -15.86 34.81 -9.06
CA LYS A 162 -14.72 35.37 -8.33
C LYS A 162 -13.86 34.22 -7.81
N ILE A 163 -12.96 33.70 -8.64
CA ILE A 163 -12.07 32.62 -8.23
C ILE A 163 -11.03 33.17 -7.24
N SER A 164 -10.96 32.59 -6.03
CA SER A 164 -9.87 32.87 -5.10
C SER A 164 -8.55 32.31 -5.65
N PHE A 165 -7.43 32.93 -5.27
CA PHE A 165 -6.10 32.48 -5.68
C PHE A 165 -5.84 31.03 -5.25
N GLN A 166 -6.29 30.68 -4.04
CA GLN A 166 -6.20 29.35 -3.45
C GLN A 166 -7.03 28.33 -4.25
N ARG A 167 -8.25 28.67 -4.67
CA ARG A 167 -9.05 27.78 -5.53
C ARG A 167 -8.36 27.55 -6.88
N ALA A 168 -7.83 28.61 -7.49
CA ALA A 168 -7.15 28.52 -8.78
C ALA A 168 -5.91 27.62 -8.72
N ILE A 169 -5.03 27.80 -7.73
CA ILE A 169 -3.80 27.01 -7.60
C ILE A 169 -4.11 25.54 -7.27
N LEU A 170 -5.13 25.26 -6.45
CA LEU A 170 -5.56 23.90 -6.11
C LEU A 170 -6.14 23.16 -7.32
N LEU A 171 -7.04 23.81 -8.08
CA LEU A 171 -7.60 23.23 -9.29
C LEU A 171 -6.52 22.99 -10.33
N PHE A 172 -5.64 23.98 -10.55
CA PHE A 172 -4.52 23.83 -11.47
C PHE A 172 -3.60 22.68 -11.06
N GLY A 173 -3.19 22.61 -9.79
CA GLY A 173 -2.33 21.55 -9.27
C GLY A 173 -2.93 20.16 -9.43
N LEU A 174 -4.21 19.98 -9.10
CA LEU A 174 -4.91 18.69 -9.27
C LEU A 174 -5.08 18.31 -10.75
N LEU A 175 -5.36 19.27 -11.64
CA LEU A 175 -5.47 19.02 -13.07
C LEU A 175 -4.12 18.63 -13.69
N VAL A 176 -3.03 19.31 -13.31
CA VAL A 176 -1.67 18.95 -13.73
C VAL A 176 -1.31 17.55 -13.24
N PHE A 177 -1.62 17.24 -11.98
CA PHE A 177 -1.36 15.90 -11.43
C PHE A 177 -2.19 14.82 -12.14
N MET A 178 -3.48 15.07 -12.40
CA MET A 178 -4.35 14.17 -13.16
C MET A 178 -3.82 13.95 -14.59
N PHE A 179 -3.38 15.01 -15.26
CA PHE A 179 -2.76 14.92 -16.58
C PHE A 179 -1.47 14.11 -16.55
N GLY A 180 -0.64 14.27 -15.51
CA GLY A 180 0.59 13.49 -15.30
C GLY A 180 0.33 11.99 -15.12
N LEU A 181 -0.74 11.63 -14.40
CA LEU A 181 -1.18 10.23 -14.26
C LEU A 181 -1.66 9.65 -15.60
N ILE A 182 -2.45 10.40 -16.36
CA ILE A 182 -2.99 9.94 -17.66
C ILE A 182 -1.86 9.79 -18.70
N SER A 183 -0.91 10.72 -18.73
CA SER A 183 0.17 10.78 -19.73
C SER A 183 1.26 9.73 -19.54
N ASP A 184 1.05 8.76 -18.64
CA ASP A 184 1.99 7.68 -18.27
C ASP A 184 3.36 8.14 -17.73
N HIS A 185 3.59 9.45 -17.63
CA HIS A 185 4.84 10.02 -17.12
C HIS A 185 5.07 9.78 -15.62
N MET A 186 3.99 9.44 -14.92
CA MET A 186 3.96 9.08 -13.49
C MET A 186 3.61 7.61 -13.27
N ASN A 187 3.46 6.83 -14.35
CA ASN A 187 3.04 5.43 -14.24
C ASN A 187 4.22 4.58 -13.81
N HIS A 188 4.06 3.93 -12.66
CA HIS A 188 5.03 2.98 -12.15
C HIS A 188 4.60 1.59 -12.55
N ASN A 189 5.38 0.96 -13.43
CA ASN A 189 5.42 -0.49 -13.39
C ASN A 189 6.12 -0.83 -12.07
N HIS A 190 5.52 -1.65 -11.20
CA HIS A 190 6.15 -2.22 -9.99
C HIS A 190 7.33 -3.17 -10.32
N SER A 191 8.03 -2.89 -11.41
CA SER A 191 9.04 -3.70 -12.07
C SER A 191 10.32 -3.86 -11.27
N TYR A 192 10.51 -3.19 -10.13
CA TYR A 192 11.72 -3.40 -9.34
C TYR A 192 11.75 -4.80 -8.71
N PHE A 193 10.62 -5.25 -8.16
CA PHE A 193 10.50 -6.59 -7.59
C PHE A 193 10.00 -7.64 -8.61
N SER A 194 9.23 -7.21 -9.62
CA SER A 194 8.77 -8.13 -10.67
C SER A 194 9.89 -8.60 -11.61
N SER A 195 10.98 -7.84 -11.75
CA SER A 195 12.11 -8.20 -12.63
C SER A 195 13.19 -9.06 -11.95
N THR A 196 13.16 -9.16 -10.61
CA THR A 196 14.01 -10.07 -9.82
C THR A 196 13.28 -11.37 -9.41
N GLY A 197 12.01 -11.51 -9.78
CA GLY A 197 11.25 -12.75 -9.69
C GLY A 197 11.82 -13.80 -10.64
N ILE A 198 12.65 -14.69 -10.10
CA ILE A 198 13.18 -15.89 -10.75
C ILE A 198 12.05 -16.62 -11.48
N MET A 199 12.14 -16.68 -12.82
CA MET A 199 11.43 -17.70 -13.57
C MET A 199 11.92 -19.07 -13.08
N PRO A 200 11.04 -19.98 -12.62
CA PRO A 200 11.44 -21.35 -12.43
C PRO A 200 11.93 -21.84 -13.78
N LYS A 201 13.16 -22.33 -13.81
CA LYS A 201 13.72 -23.05 -14.95
C LYS A 201 12.74 -24.20 -15.23
N GLN A 202 11.96 -24.10 -16.31
CA GLN A 202 11.23 -25.25 -16.82
C GLN A 202 12.29 -26.26 -17.23
N GLU A 203 12.56 -27.24 -16.37
CA GLU A 203 13.06 -28.52 -16.81
C GLU A 203 11.98 -29.12 -17.70
N ASN A 204 12.11 -28.89 -18.99
CA ASN A 204 11.40 -29.68 -20.00
C ASN A 204 11.96 -31.11 -19.94
N CYS A 205 11.48 -31.89 -18.98
CA CYS A 205 11.43 -33.34 -19.10
C CYS A 205 10.30 -33.67 -20.07
N ALA A 206 10.56 -33.45 -21.37
CA ALA A 206 9.74 -34.04 -22.43
C ALA A 206 10.28 -35.44 -22.70
N GLU A 207 9.87 -36.37 -21.85
CA GLU A 207 9.96 -37.82 -22.09
C GLU A 207 8.99 -38.15 -23.23
N HIS A 208 9.49 -38.10 -24.47
CA HIS A 208 8.72 -38.54 -25.64
C HIS A 208 8.83 -40.06 -25.77
N ASN A 209 7.81 -40.74 -25.26
CA ASN A 209 7.43 -42.08 -25.70
C ASN A 209 7.14 -42.06 -27.20
N HIS A 210 8.02 -42.68 -27.99
CA HIS A 210 7.64 -43.22 -29.29
C HIS A 210 8.04 -44.68 -29.37
N GLU A 211 7.04 -45.52 -29.11
CA GLU A 211 6.95 -46.88 -29.58
C GLU A 211 7.01 -46.89 -31.12
N LYS A 212 8.09 -47.46 -31.66
CA LYS A 212 8.13 -47.95 -33.04
C LYS A 212 9.07 -49.16 -33.11
N ILE A 213 8.44 -50.33 -33.22
CA ILE A 213 9.07 -51.59 -33.60
C ILE A 213 9.36 -51.55 -35.11
N VAL A 214 10.64 -51.54 -35.53
CA VAL A 214 11.11 -52.09 -36.82
C VAL A 214 12.56 -52.59 -36.67
N LEU A 215 12.83 -53.75 -37.27
CA LEU A 215 14.03 -54.60 -37.21
C LEU A 215 15.24 -54.10 -38.04
N LYS A 216 16.44 -54.54 -37.61
CA LYS A 216 17.69 -54.90 -38.37
C LYS A 216 18.40 -53.86 -39.27
N ASP A 217 19.64 -53.50 -38.93
CA ASP A 217 20.92 -54.09 -39.41
C ASP A 217 22.12 -53.14 -39.16
N ASN A 218 23.33 -53.70 -39.11
CA ASN A 218 24.62 -53.07 -38.80
C ASN A 218 25.02 -51.94 -39.78
N HIS A 219 25.71 -50.88 -39.31
CA HIS A 219 26.99 -50.38 -39.84
C HIS A 219 27.50 -49.14 -39.07
N GLU A 220 28.83 -49.07 -38.90
CA GLU A 220 29.62 -47.91 -38.47
C GLU A 220 29.37 -46.67 -39.36
N GLN A 221 29.29 -45.47 -38.78
CA GLN A 221 29.81 -44.26 -39.43
C GLN A 221 30.04 -43.09 -38.44
N GLU A 222 31.24 -42.53 -38.57
CA GLU A 222 31.81 -41.35 -37.90
C GLU A 222 31.07 -40.03 -38.20
N HIS A 223 31.18 -39.11 -37.23
CA HIS A 223 31.28 -37.65 -37.32
C HIS A 223 30.43 -36.85 -38.33
N ILE A 224 29.70 -35.84 -37.82
CA ILE A 224 29.91 -34.39 -38.09
C ILE A 224 28.96 -33.62 -37.17
N CYS A 225 29.50 -32.72 -36.34
CA CYS A 225 28.72 -31.70 -35.64
C CYS A 225 28.53 -30.51 -36.60
N GLU A 226 27.30 -30.26 -37.06
CA GLU A 226 26.97 -29.02 -37.75
C GLU A 226 26.57 -27.94 -36.73
N ASP A 227 27.49 -27.00 -36.51
CA ASP A 227 27.24 -25.72 -35.85
C ASP A 227 26.35 -24.85 -36.76
N HIS A 228 25.06 -24.77 -36.46
CA HIS A 228 24.19 -23.73 -37.03
C HIS A 228 23.97 -22.60 -36.03
N ASN A 229 24.92 -21.66 -36.12
CA ASN A 229 24.85 -20.33 -35.60
C ASN A 229 23.83 -19.52 -36.42
N GLN A 230 22.61 -19.34 -35.90
CA GLN A 230 21.69 -18.27 -36.33
C GLN A 230 21.27 -17.43 -35.13
N THR A 231 22.23 -16.60 -34.74
CA THR A 231 22.08 -15.36 -34.00
C THR A 231 21.52 -14.27 -34.93
N ALA A 232 20.20 -14.17 -35.06
CA ALA A 232 19.48 -12.97 -35.51
C ALA A 232 17.99 -13.29 -35.63
N ASN A 233 17.24 -13.14 -34.53
CA ASN A 233 15.76 -12.95 -34.51
C ASN A 233 15.19 -12.87 -33.08
N ASN A 234 16.02 -13.00 -32.04
CA ASN A 234 15.58 -12.94 -30.64
C ASN A 234 15.46 -11.53 -30.04
N GLN A 235 15.47 -10.48 -30.86
CA GLN A 235 15.32 -9.10 -30.38
C GLN A 235 13.92 -8.53 -30.61
N GLU A 236 13.20 -8.94 -31.66
CA GLU A 236 11.80 -8.52 -31.86
C GLU A 236 10.80 -9.36 -31.05
N ASN A 237 11.11 -10.62 -30.73
CA ASN A 237 10.22 -11.49 -29.94
C ASN A 237 10.38 -11.34 -28.41
N LYS A 238 11.33 -10.53 -27.93
CA LYS A 238 11.48 -10.24 -26.48
C LYS A 238 10.61 -9.08 -26.00
N GLU A 239 10.04 -8.28 -26.89
CA GLU A 239 9.15 -7.17 -26.53
C GLU A 239 7.67 -7.58 -26.42
N ALA A 240 7.30 -8.79 -26.87
CA ALA A 240 5.89 -9.20 -26.98
C ALA A 240 5.33 -10.07 -25.85
N ILE A 241 6.15 -10.54 -24.88
CA ILE A 241 5.72 -11.59 -23.93
C ILE A 241 5.52 -11.12 -22.46
N HIS A 242 5.79 -9.86 -22.13
CA HIS A 242 5.54 -9.33 -20.77
C HIS A 242 4.67 -8.07 -20.74
N LYS A 243 3.70 -7.98 -21.64
CA LYS A 243 2.62 -7.00 -21.54
C LYS A 243 1.43 -7.63 -20.81
N HIS A 244 1.60 -7.91 -19.52
CA HIS A 244 0.42 -8.00 -18.66
C HIS A 244 -0.10 -6.58 -18.51
N GLU A 245 -1.05 -6.20 -19.39
CA GLU A 245 -1.92 -5.04 -19.21
C GLU A 245 -2.86 -5.30 -18.02
N GLY A 246 -2.25 -5.36 -16.83
CA GLY A 246 -2.97 -5.33 -15.58
C GLY A 246 -3.53 -3.94 -15.38
N ILE A 247 -4.78 -3.86 -14.93
CA ILE A 247 -5.41 -2.61 -14.52
C ILE A 247 -4.58 -2.01 -13.39
N ASP A 248 -3.98 -0.84 -13.61
CA ASP A 248 -3.31 -0.09 -12.56
C ASP A 248 -4.37 0.56 -11.65
N TRP A 249 -4.70 -0.18 -10.58
CA TRP A 249 -5.68 0.24 -9.59
C TRP A 249 -5.23 1.45 -8.79
N ILE A 250 -3.93 1.67 -8.58
CA ILE A 250 -3.44 2.88 -7.90
C ILE A 250 -3.75 4.08 -8.78
N LYS A 251 -3.49 3.99 -10.07
CA LYS A 251 -3.87 5.02 -11.05
C LYS A 251 -5.38 5.22 -11.10
N ILE A 252 -6.20 4.17 -11.16
CA ILE A 252 -7.66 4.31 -11.19
C ILE A 252 -8.19 4.95 -9.90
N THR A 253 -7.82 4.43 -8.73
CA THR A 253 -8.29 4.95 -7.45
C THR A 253 -7.80 6.39 -7.21
N SER A 254 -6.59 6.72 -7.65
CA SER A 254 -6.06 8.08 -7.62
C SER A 254 -6.85 9.02 -8.53
N ILE A 255 -7.14 8.61 -9.78
CA ILE A 255 -7.95 9.41 -10.72
C ILE A 255 -9.35 9.66 -10.15
N VAL A 256 -10.02 8.61 -9.66
CA VAL A 256 -11.35 8.74 -9.03
C VAL A 256 -11.28 9.67 -7.82
N GLY A 257 -10.26 9.54 -6.97
CA GLY A 257 -10.04 10.43 -5.83
C GLY A 257 -9.85 11.90 -6.26
N ILE A 258 -9.06 12.15 -7.29
CA ILE A 258 -8.82 13.50 -7.82
C ILE A 258 -10.11 14.09 -8.38
N LEU A 259 -10.92 13.32 -9.11
CA LEU A 259 -12.22 13.77 -9.62
C LEU A 259 -13.15 14.20 -8.47
N ILE A 260 -13.18 13.42 -7.39
CA ILE A 260 -13.94 13.77 -6.18
C ILE A 260 -13.37 15.06 -5.54
N ALA A 261 -12.04 15.18 -5.42
CA ALA A 261 -11.41 16.37 -4.86
C ALA A 261 -11.68 17.64 -5.69
N LEU A 262 -11.59 17.55 -7.03
CA LEU A 262 -11.93 18.62 -7.95
C LEU A 262 -13.40 19.05 -7.79
N PHE A 263 -14.31 18.08 -7.68
CA PHE A 263 -15.72 18.35 -7.43
C PHE A 263 -15.95 19.07 -6.09
N ILE A 264 -15.28 18.61 -5.02
CA ILE A 264 -15.37 19.25 -3.71
C ILE A 264 -14.87 20.69 -3.77
N ILE A 265 -13.69 20.95 -4.34
CA ILE A 265 -13.06 22.28 -4.44
C ILE A 265 -13.95 23.27 -5.22
N CYS A 266 -14.70 22.80 -6.21
CA CYS A 266 -15.65 23.61 -6.97
C CYS A 266 -16.88 24.06 -6.14
N ILE A 267 -17.34 23.22 -5.19
CA ILE A 267 -18.58 23.45 -4.45
C ILE A 267 -18.36 24.20 -3.14
N VAL A 268 -17.26 23.92 -2.45
CA VAL A 268 -16.98 24.46 -1.11
C VAL A 268 -16.69 25.97 -1.13
N PRO A 269 -17.10 26.70 -0.07
CA PRO A 269 -16.83 28.14 0.05
C PRO A 269 -15.33 28.43 0.23
N ASP A 270 -14.92 29.66 -0.08
CA ASP A 270 -13.50 30.05 -0.01
C ASP A 270 -12.91 29.93 1.39
N HIS A 271 -13.70 30.20 2.45
CA HIS A 271 -13.26 29.97 3.84
C HIS A 271 -12.80 28.53 4.10
N PHE A 272 -13.48 27.53 3.53
CA PHE A 272 -13.05 26.13 3.65
C PHE A 272 -11.71 25.90 2.93
N LEU A 273 -11.49 26.53 1.78
CA LEU A 273 -10.24 26.39 1.04
C LEU A 273 -9.07 27.07 1.76
N GLU A 274 -9.29 28.24 2.36
CA GLU A 274 -8.24 29.02 3.02
C GLU A 274 -7.86 28.48 4.40
N GLU A 275 -8.84 28.24 5.26
CA GLU A 275 -8.59 27.82 6.65
C GLU A 275 -8.36 26.32 6.75
N HIS A 276 -9.27 25.52 6.18
CA HIS A 276 -9.23 24.06 6.33
C HIS A 276 -8.26 23.41 5.34
N LEU A 277 -8.35 23.70 4.04
CA LEU A 277 -7.49 23.02 3.07
C LEU A 277 -6.07 23.60 3.03
N TRP A 278 -5.93 24.92 2.90
CA TRP A 278 -4.62 25.57 2.75
C TRP A 278 -3.88 25.72 4.09
N GLY A 279 -4.54 26.33 5.08
CA GLY A 279 -3.97 26.60 6.40
C GLY A 279 -3.70 25.34 7.22
N HIS A 280 -4.65 24.41 7.24
CA HIS A 280 -4.55 23.18 8.00
C HIS A 280 -3.88 22.04 7.21
N ILE A 281 -4.42 21.60 6.07
CA ILE A 281 -3.89 20.41 5.38
C ILE A 281 -2.56 20.71 4.65
N ILE A 282 -2.53 21.66 3.71
CA ILE A 282 -1.36 21.87 2.84
C ILE A 282 -0.15 22.38 3.62
N LYS A 283 -0.29 23.48 4.38
CA LYS A 283 0.84 24.08 5.08
C LYS A 283 1.44 23.17 6.16
N LYS A 284 0.64 22.32 6.81
CA LYS A 284 1.13 21.47 7.92
C LYS A 284 1.57 20.09 7.48
N HIS A 285 0.84 19.47 6.54
CA HIS A 285 1.03 18.05 6.23
C HIS A 285 1.79 17.82 4.92
N PHE A 286 1.53 18.59 3.86
CA PHE A 286 2.05 18.30 2.52
C PHE A 286 3.58 18.10 2.50
N LEU A 287 4.33 19.11 2.91
CA LEU A 287 5.79 19.08 2.84
C LEU A 287 6.38 18.04 3.79
N LYS A 288 5.76 17.87 4.96
CA LYS A 288 6.18 16.89 5.97
C LYS A 288 6.03 15.47 5.44
N ILE A 289 4.87 15.12 4.87
CA ILE A 289 4.60 13.80 4.28
C ILE A 289 5.50 13.56 3.07
N LEU A 290 5.67 14.56 2.20
CA LEU A 290 6.54 14.46 1.03
C LEU A 290 7.98 14.15 1.41
N LEU A 291 8.55 14.93 2.33
CA LEU A 291 9.94 14.76 2.76
C LEU A 291 10.18 13.43 3.48
N TRP A 292 9.25 13.00 4.34
CA TRP A 292 9.36 11.70 5.02
C TRP A 292 9.20 10.53 4.07
N SER A 293 8.27 10.62 3.10
CA SER A 293 8.07 9.57 2.10
C SER A 293 9.28 9.48 1.17
N LEU A 294 9.77 10.61 0.66
CA LEU A 294 10.99 10.66 -0.16
C LEU A 294 12.20 10.08 0.59
N GLY A 295 12.41 10.52 1.84
CA GLY A 295 13.52 10.04 2.66
C GLY A 295 13.43 8.53 2.95
N ALA A 296 12.23 8.03 3.27
CA ALA A 296 12.01 6.61 3.47
C ALA A 296 12.30 5.80 2.21
N LEU A 297 11.79 6.22 1.05
CA LEU A 297 12.01 5.53 -0.24
C LEU A 297 13.48 5.53 -0.67
N ILE A 298 14.21 6.64 -0.47
CA ILE A 298 15.65 6.69 -0.72
C ILE A 298 16.38 5.66 0.14
N VAL A 299 16.10 5.63 1.45
CA VAL A 299 16.74 4.68 2.38
C VAL A 299 16.45 3.25 1.97
N ILE A 300 15.21 2.95 1.61
CA ILE A 300 14.78 1.62 1.23
C ILE A 300 15.49 1.15 -0.04
N HIS A 301 15.56 1.98 -1.08
CA HIS A 301 16.24 1.59 -2.31
C HIS A 301 17.74 1.35 -2.09
N LEU A 302 18.40 2.21 -1.31
CA LEU A 302 19.80 2.02 -0.94
C LEU A 302 20.03 0.73 -0.13
N LEU A 303 19.04 0.30 0.68
CA LEU A 303 19.12 -0.93 1.44
C LEU A 303 18.91 -2.16 0.55
N LEU A 304 17.94 -2.15 -0.36
CA LEU A 304 17.58 -3.31 -1.17
C LEU A 304 18.62 -3.64 -2.25
N ASP A 305 19.29 -2.64 -2.82
CA ASP A 305 20.31 -2.84 -3.87
C ASP A 305 21.55 -3.60 -3.39
N ASN A 306 21.82 -3.57 -2.08
CA ASN A 306 23.04 -4.12 -1.50
C ASN A 306 22.85 -5.50 -0.86
N ILE A 307 21.63 -6.07 -0.88
CA ILE A 307 21.30 -7.32 -0.14
C ILE A 307 20.85 -8.42 -1.11
N ASN A 308 21.66 -9.47 -1.26
CA ASN A 308 21.27 -10.71 -1.93
C ASN A 308 20.40 -11.59 -1.02
N ILE A 309 19.10 -11.29 -0.95
CA ILE A 309 18.12 -11.98 -0.07
C ILE A 309 18.04 -13.48 -0.40
N LEU A 310 18.21 -13.84 -1.68
CA LEU A 310 18.10 -15.23 -2.19
C LEU A 310 19.12 -16.19 -1.58
N GLU A 311 20.31 -15.71 -1.20
CA GLU A 311 21.36 -16.56 -0.64
C GLU A 311 21.12 -16.85 0.85
N TRP A 312 20.35 -15.99 1.53
CA TRP A 312 20.01 -16.11 2.95
C TRP A 312 18.85 -17.09 3.20
N VAL A 313 18.07 -17.42 2.17
CA VAL A 313 16.96 -18.40 2.22
C VAL A 313 17.52 -19.82 2.05
N LYS A 314 18.38 -20.28 2.98
CA LYS A 314 18.87 -21.67 3.02
C LYS A 314 18.37 -22.44 4.25
N ASN A 315 17.76 -23.59 3.99
CA ASN A 315 17.49 -24.78 4.82
C ASN A 315 16.82 -24.66 6.21
N ASN A 316 16.55 -23.48 6.77
CA ASN A 316 15.89 -23.38 8.09
C ASN A 316 14.70 -22.42 8.07
N HIS A 317 13.48 -22.98 8.17
CA HIS A 317 12.22 -22.22 8.24
C HIS A 317 12.22 -21.16 9.35
N PHE A 318 12.94 -21.38 10.46
CA PHE A 318 13.03 -20.39 11.53
C PHE A 318 13.85 -19.17 11.12
N ILE A 319 14.96 -19.35 10.39
CA ILE A 319 15.78 -18.24 9.90
C ILE A 319 14.98 -17.43 8.87
N ILE A 320 14.27 -18.13 7.98
CA ILE A 320 13.39 -17.49 6.99
C ILE A 320 12.30 -16.68 7.69
N LEU A 321 11.70 -17.19 8.78
CA LEU A 321 10.73 -16.44 9.58
C LEU A 321 11.33 -15.15 10.13
N ILE A 322 12.53 -15.20 10.74
CA ILE A 322 13.18 -13.99 11.26
C ILE A 322 13.46 -12.99 10.14
N ILE A 323 13.95 -13.44 8.99
CA ILE A 323 14.19 -12.57 7.83
C ILE A 323 12.86 -11.96 7.35
N ALA A 324 11.80 -12.75 7.26
CA ALA A 324 10.48 -12.29 6.84
C ALA A 324 9.90 -11.24 7.78
N LEU A 325 10.10 -11.40 9.09
CA LEU A 325 9.69 -10.43 10.10
C LEU A 325 10.50 -9.13 10.02
N LEU A 326 11.83 -9.22 9.85
CA LEU A 326 12.70 -8.04 9.72
C LEU A 326 12.39 -7.25 8.45
N ILE A 327 12.22 -7.95 7.33
CA ILE A 327 11.88 -7.33 6.05
C ILE A 327 10.48 -6.68 6.13
N GLY A 328 9.51 -7.30 6.81
CA GLY A 328 8.17 -6.71 7.01
C GLY A 328 8.15 -5.40 7.81
N ILE A 329 9.25 -5.05 8.50
CA ILE A 329 9.35 -3.74 9.18
C ILE A 329 9.40 -2.61 8.16
N ILE A 330 9.93 -2.87 6.96
CA ILE A 330 10.07 -1.88 5.89
C ILE A 330 8.68 -1.46 5.40
N PRO A 331 8.29 -0.18 5.51
CA PRO A 331 6.97 0.30 5.12
C PRO A 331 6.89 0.52 3.59
N GLU A 332 6.97 -0.57 2.83
CA GLU A 332 6.94 -0.63 1.37
C GLU A 332 6.39 -1.98 0.94
N SER A 333 5.60 -2.03 -0.12
CA SER A 333 4.90 -3.23 -0.59
C SER A 333 5.78 -4.26 -1.31
N GLY A 334 6.89 -3.83 -1.93
CA GLY A 334 7.80 -4.69 -2.70
C GLY A 334 8.31 -5.93 -1.93
N PRO A 335 8.85 -5.76 -0.72
CA PRO A 335 9.35 -6.88 0.06
C PRO A 335 8.31 -7.94 0.44
N HIS A 336 7.01 -7.66 0.39
CA HIS A 336 5.96 -8.67 0.62
C HIS A 336 5.73 -9.54 -0.62
N ILE A 337 5.73 -8.94 -1.81
CA ILE A 337 5.63 -9.66 -3.10
C ILE A 337 6.72 -10.72 -3.21
N PHE A 338 7.91 -10.46 -2.67
CA PHE A 338 8.98 -11.45 -2.54
C PHE A 338 8.54 -12.72 -1.82
N PHE A 339 8.00 -12.58 -0.62
CA PHE A 339 7.57 -13.71 0.20
C PHE A 339 6.37 -14.43 -0.41
N PHE A 340 5.47 -13.69 -1.06
CA PHE A 340 4.40 -14.29 -1.84
C PHE A 340 4.94 -15.13 -3.00
N SER A 341 5.92 -14.62 -3.75
CA SER A 341 6.55 -15.35 -4.86
C SER A 341 7.25 -16.62 -4.36
N LEU A 342 7.95 -16.54 -3.23
CA LEU A 342 8.56 -17.72 -2.58
C LEU A 342 7.53 -18.73 -2.07
N TYR A 343 6.35 -18.27 -1.64
CA TYR A 343 5.25 -19.16 -1.27
C TYR A 343 4.68 -19.88 -2.49
N ILE A 344 4.45 -19.16 -3.60
CA ILE A 344 3.96 -19.75 -4.85
C ILE A 344 4.96 -20.74 -5.44
N SER A 345 6.27 -20.51 -5.31
CA SER A 345 7.30 -21.47 -5.72
C SER A 345 7.49 -22.65 -4.76
N GLY A 346 6.77 -22.68 -3.63
CA GLY A 346 6.88 -23.71 -2.61
C GLY A 346 8.13 -23.61 -1.72
N ALA A 347 8.94 -22.55 -1.85
CA ALA A 347 10.13 -22.34 -1.06
C ALA A 347 9.84 -21.90 0.39
N VAL A 348 8.68 -21.26 0.63
CA VAL A 348 8.29 -20.73 1.93
C VAL A 348 6.89 -21.22 2.32
N PRO A 349 6.69 -21.76 3.54
CA PRO A 349 5.37 -22.20 3.99
C PRO A 349 4.41 -21.03 4.24
N PHE A 350 3.10 -21.33 4.19
CA PHE A 350 2.04 -20.34 4.43
C PHE A 350 2.17 -19.60 5.77
N SER A 351 2.69 -20.27 6.81
CA SER A 351 2.90 -19.67 8.14
C SER A 351 3.85 -18.47 8.10
N ILE A 352 4.90 -18.53 7.29
CA ILE A 352 5.87 -17.44 7.13
C ILE A 352 5.28 -16.32 6.27
N LEU A 353 4.55 -16.66 5.19
CA LEU A 353 3.83 -15.67 4.40
C LEU A 353 2.83 -14.89 5.27
N LEU A 354 2.07 -15.59 6.11
CA LEU A 354 1.14 -14.97 7.04
C LEU A 354 1.86 -14.09 8.06
N ALA A 355 2.97 -14.56 8.64
CA ALA A 355 3.76 -13.78 9.59
C ALA A 355 4.30 -12.50 8.96
N ASN A 356 4.82 -12.56 7.73
CA ASN A 356 5.25 -11.38 6.98
C ASN A 356 4.08 -10.43 6.69
N SER A 357 2.94 -10.98 6.25
CA SER A 357 1.72 -10.21 5.99
C SER A 357 1.22 -9.48 7.24
N ILE A 358 1.33 -10.10 8.41
CA ILE A 358 0.97 -9.46 9.68
C ILE A 358 1.90 -8.30 10.01
N VAL A 359 3.19 -8.33 9.66
CA VAL A 359 4.14 -7.26 10.00
C VAL A 359 4.15 -6.15 8.94
N GLN A 360 3.81 -6.48 7.71
CA GLN A 360 3.76 -5.56 6.58
C GLN A 360 2.56 -4.61 6.66
N ASP A 361 2.75 -3.35 6.26
CA ASP A 361 1.70 -2.30 6.29
C ASP A 361 1.48 -1.66 4.90
N GLY A 362 2.26 -2.13 3.91
CA GLY A 362 2.47 -1.45 2.63
C GLY A 362 2.96 -0.01 2.83
N HIS A 363 2.70 0.83 1.83
CA HIS A 363 2.97 2.27 1.89
C HIS A 363 2.08 3.02 2.90
N GLY A 364 1.04 2.36 3.43
CA GLY A 364 0.05 2.91 4.37
C GLY A 364 0.65 3.50 5.65
N ALA A 365 1.81 2.99 6.08
CA ALA A 365 2.47 3.42 7.31
C ALA A 365 3.39 4.65 7.14
N LEU A 366 3.71 5.07 5.92
CA LEU A 366 4.59 6.24 5.68
C LEU A 366 4.02 7.55 6.25
N PRO A 367 2.71 7.88 6.08
CA PRO A 367 2.15 9.07 6.71
C PRO A 367 2.10 8.96 8.23
N LEU A 368 1.93 7.75 8.78
CA LEU A 368 1.98 7.54 10.23
C LEU A 368 3.38 7.80 10.78
N LEU A 369 4.43 7.39 10.05
CA LEU A 369 5.81 7.70 10.39
C LEU A 369 6.06 9.22 10.38
N ALA A 370 5.53 9.93 9.39
CA ALA A 370 5.61 11.38 9.30
C ALA A 370 4.89 12.05 10.49
N GLU A 371 3.67 11.64 10.81
CA GLU A 371 2.84 12.32 11.81
C GLU A 371 3.13 11.92 13.25
N SER A 372 3.39 10.63 13.51
CA SER A 372 3.56 10.09 14.86
C SER A 372 4.55 8.93 14.90
N LYS A 373 5.86 9.26 14.87
CA LYS A 373 6.97 8.29 14.97
C LYS A 373 6.82 7.29 16.13
N LYS A 374 6.34 7.78 17.29
CA LYS A 374 6.11 6.93 18.47
C LYS A 374 5.04 5.87 18.21
N SER A 375 3.93 6.28 17.60
CA SER A 375 2.82 5.38 17.28
C SER A 375 3.21 4.40 16.17
N PHE A 376 3.96 4.85 15.17
CA PHE A 376 4.56 4.00 14.14
C PHE A 376 5.46 2.91 14.75
N LEU A 377 6.41 3.30 15.61
CA LEU A 377 7.37 2.34 16.19
C LEU A 377 6.66 1.31 17.08
N ILE A 378 5.69 1.74 17.89
CA ILE A 378 4.94 0.82 18.75
C ILE A 378 4.02 -0.08 17.93
N LEU A 379 3.39 0.45 16.89
CA LEU A 379 2.61 -0.35 15.95
C LEU A 379 3.46 -1.47 15.36
N LYS A 380 4.63 -1.13 14.80
CA LYS A 380 5.55 -2.12 14.21
C LYS A 380 6.02 -3.14 15.23
N LEU A 381 6.37 -2.73 16.45
CA LEU A 381 6.78 -3.66 17.51
C LEU A 381 5.66 -4.64 17.88
N VAL A 382 4.43 -4.15 18.06
CA VAL A 382 3.27 -5.00 18.40
C VAL A 382 2.99 -5.99 17.26
N LYS A 383 2.99 -5.52 16.01
CA LYS A 383 2.83 -6.37 14.82
C LYS A 383 3.92 -7.43 14.72
N LEU A 384 5.18 -7.06 14.97
CA LEU A 384 6.34 -7.96 14.97
C LEU A 384 6.16 -9.11 15.98
N ILE A 385 5.71 -8.79 17.21
CA ILE A 385 5.47 -9.80 18.25
C ILE A 385 4.34 -10.75 17.83
N ILE A 386 3.23 -10.22 17.31
CA ILE A 386 2.09 -11.03 16.85
C ILE A 386 2.52 -11.92 15.67
N GLY A 387 3.21 -11.36 14.68
CA GLY A 387 3.72 -12.10 13.53
C GLY A 387 4.71 -13.19 13.92
N PHE A 388 5.60 -12.92 14.88
CA PHE A 388 6.52 -13.92 15.41
C PHE A 388 5.79 -15.07 16.09
N ILE A 389 4.84 -14.79 16.99
CA ILE A 389 4.08 -15.82 17.70
C ILE A 389 3.31 -16.70 16.69
N ILE A 390 2.58 -16.08 15.76
CA ILE A 390 1.77 -16.80 14.76
C ILE A 390 2.66 -17.60 13.80
N GLY A 391 3.77 -17.02 13.36
CA GLY A 391 4.73 -17.70 12.49
C GLY A 391 5.36 -18.92 13.15
N VAL A 392 5.81 -18.79 14.41
CA VAL A 392 6.37 -19.92 15.17
C VAL A 392 5.34 -21.01 15.37
N ILE A 393 4.12 -20.67 15.81
CA ILE A 393 3.04 -21.64 15.96
C ILE A 393 2.78 -22.37 14.63
N GLY A 394 2.75 -21.63 13.52
CA GLY A 394 2.53 -22.20 12.20
C GLY A 394 3.65 -23.13 11.73
N ILE A 395 4.92 -22.87 12.10
CA ILE A 395 6.05 -23.77 11.77
C ILE A 395 6.02 -25.06 12.61
N PHE A 396 5.45 -25.02 13.82
CA PHE A 396 5.35 -26.22 14.66
C PHE A 396 4.08 -27.07 14.38
N LEU A 397 3.05 -26.47 13.78
CA LEU A 397 1.79 -27.15 13.46
C LEU A 397 1.74 -27.74 12.04
N LEU A 398 2.59 -27.27 11.12
CA LEU A 398 2.70 -27.68 9.71
C LEU A 398 4.11 -28.21 9.46
#